data_AF-A0A316HJK7-F1
#
_entry.id   AF-A0A316HJK7-F1
#
_cell.length_a   1.000
_cell.length_b   1.000
_cell.length_c   1.000
_cell.angle_alpha   90.00
_cell.angle_beta   90.00
_cell.angle_gamma   90.00
#
_symmetry.space_group_name_H-M   'P 1'
#
loop_
_entity.id
_entity.type
_entity.pdbx_description
1 polymer ?
#
loop_
_entity_poly.entity_id
_entity_poly.type
_entity_poly.pdbx_seq_one_letter_code
_entity_poly.pdbx_strand_id
1 'polypeptide(L)'
;MVTNPYCSHCSNIHALLKDWIERNPNLQLRIVFAALNHEQDPRMPVARHLMMLNNITDKQVVENALNAWYLQDNKNYKEWAKSYPTIFNDNASEQISKQYEWCQMAEIKATSTILVDGHRLPDNYQLQDIRYLLTE
;
A
#
# COMPACT_ATOMS: atom_id res chain seq x y z
N MET A 1 5.92 3.05 -1.06
CA MET A 1 5.30 2.48 -2.28
C MET A 1 3.94 3.11 -2.51
N VAL A 2 3.73 3.65 -3.71
CA VAL A 2 2.40 4.03 -4.20
C VAL A 2 1.78 2.85 -4.92
N THR A 3 0.54 2.51 -4.58
CA THR A 3 -0.06 1.22 -4.97
C THR A 3 -1.53 1.33 -5.37
N ASN A 4 -1.97 0.38 -6.18
CA ASN A 4 -3.37 0.07 -6.44
C ASN A 4 -3.69 -1.31 -5.82
N PRO A 5 -4.67 -1.42 -4.90
CA PRO A 5 -5.02 -2.69 -4.25
C PRO A 5 -5.40 -3.84 -5.20
N TYR A 6 -5.85 -3.56 -6.42
CA TYR A 6 -6.27 -4.59 -7.39
C TYR A 6 -5.21 -4.88 -8.46
N CYS A 7 -4.05 -4.23 -8.41
CA CYS A 7 -3.01 -4.39 -9.40
C CYS A 7 -2.11 -5.58 -9.09
N SER A 8 -2.07 -6.58 -9.97
CA SER A 8 -1.23 -7.77 -9.80
C SER A 8 0.26 -7.46 -9.71
N HIS A 9 0.74 -6.48 -10.49
CA HIS A 9 2.13 -6.02 -10.39
C HIS A 9 2.42 -5.40 -9.01
N CYS A 10 1.46 -4.64 -8.44
CA CYS A 10 1.59 -4.12 -7.08
C CYS A 10 1.63 -5.24 -6.03
N SER A 11 0.85 -6.31 -6.19
CA SER A 11 0.93 -7.48 -5.30
C SER A 11 2.33 -8.09 -5.28
N ASN A 12 2.95 -8.26 -6.46
CA ASN A 12 4.29 -8.84 -6.59
C ASN A 12 5.35 -7.95 -5.94
N ILE A 13 5.26 -6.64 -6.15
CA ILE A 13 6.18 -5.66 -5.56
C ILE A 13 6.00 -5.57 -4.04
N HIS A 14 4.76 -5.66 -3.54
CA HIS A 14 4.47 -5.74 -2.11
C HIS A 14 5.11 -6.98 -1.47
N ALA A 15 4.97 -8.15 -2.10
CA ALA A 15 5.59 -9.39 -1.61
C ALA A 15 7.12 -9.28 -1.56
N LEU A 16 7.74 -8.71 -2.61
CA LEU A 16 9.18 -8.48 -2.64
C LEU A 16 9.65 -7.55 -1.51
N LEU A 17 8.96 -6.43 -1.30
CA LEU A 17 9.30 -5.46 -0.25
C LEU A 17 9.08 -6.02 1.15
N LYS A 18 8.06 -6.87 1.33
CA LYS A 18 7.82 -7.60 2.58
C LYS A 18 9.03 -8.45 2.97
N ASP A 19 9.55 -9.25 2.02
CA ASP A 19 10.73 -10.07 2.27
C ASP A 19 11.97 -9.24 2.68
N TRP A 20 12.03 -7.97 2.26
CA TRP A 20 13.15 -7.09 2.59
C TRP A 20 13.01 -6.51 4.00
N ILE A 21 11.83 -6.02 4.36
CA ILE A 21 11.60 -5.47 5.72
C ILE A 21 11.70 -6.56 6.79
N GLU A 22 11.35 -7.81 6.48
CA GLU A 22 11.53 -8.95 7.41
C GLU A 22 13.01 -9.27 7.66
N ARG A 23 13.89 -8.95 6.70
CA ARG A 23 15.33 -9.23 6.79
C ARG A 23 16.16 -8.02 7.23
N ASN A 24 15.57 -6.83 7.21
CA ASN A 24 16.24 -5.59 7.57
C ASN A 24 15.34 -4.72 8.46
N PRO A 25 15.52 -4.73 9.78
CA PRO A 25 14.69 -3.96 10.71
C PRO A 25 14.86 -2.44 10.57
N ASN A 26 15.90 -1.98 9.88
CA ASN A 26 16.11 -0.55 9.61
C ASN A 26 15.27 -0.05 8.42
N LEU A 27 14.66 -0.95 7.65
CA LEU A 27 13.85 -0.58 6.49
C LEU A 27 12.38 -0.40 6.92
N GLN A 28 11.81 0.75 6.58
CA GLN A 28 10.38 1.01 6.77
C GLN A 28 9.67 1.11 5.41
N LEU A 29 8.56 0.39 5.27
CA LEU A 29 7.68 0.51 4.12
C LEU A 29 6.46 1.38 4.45
N ARG A 30 6.35 2.53 3.78
CA ARG A 30 5.12 3.33 3.76
C ARG A 30 4.27 3.01 2.53
N ILE A 31 2.99 2.73 2.74
CA ILE A 31 2.02 2.49 1.67
C ILE A 31 1.18 3.74 1.44
N VAL A 32 1.04 4.11 0.16
CA VAL A 32 0.16 5.19 -0.30
C VAL A 32 -0.77 4.62 -1.36
N PHE A 33 -2.08 4.71 -1.17
CA PHE A 33 -3.05 4.22 -2.12
C PHE A 33 -3.34 5.27 -3.19
N ALA A 34 -3.09 4.93 -4.45
CA ALA A 34 -3.57 5.71 -5.59
C ALA A 34 -5.04 5.33 -5.85
N ALA A 35 -5.92 5.73 -4.93
CA ALA A 35 -7.37 5.57 -5.02
C ALA A 35 -8.04 6.95 -4.99
N LEU A 36 -9.08 7.13 -5.80
CA LEU A 36 -9.92 8.31 -5.79
C LEU A 36 -10.96 8.16 -4.69
N ASN A 37 -11.10 9.15 -3.81
CA ASN A 37 -12.18 9.17 -2.83
C ASN A 37 -13.54 9.46 -3.49
N HIS A 38 -14.03 8.45 -4.21
CA HIS A 38 -15.26 8.49 -4.98
C HIS A 38 -15.97 7.13 -4.86
N GLU A 39 -17.29 7.13 -4.73
CA GLU A 39 -18.06 5.89 -4.46
C GLU A 39 -17.95 4.84 -5.56
N GLN A 40 -17.70 5.28 -6.80
CA GLN A 40 -17.55 4.39 -7.96
C GLN A 40 -16.13 3.82 -8.11
N ASP A 41 -15.17 4.25 -7.29
CA ASP A 41 -13.82 3.71 -7.36
C ASP A 41 -13.75 2.35 -6.64
N PRO A 42 -13.52 1.24 -7.37
CA PRO A 42 -13.47 -0.09 -6.76
C PRO A 42 -12.32 -0.27 -5.76
N ARG A 43 -11.30 0.60 -5.80
CA ARG A 43 -10.15 0.61 -4.87
C ARG A 43 -10.53 1.11 -3.48
N MET A 44 -11.56 1.95 -3.38
CA MET A 44 -11.91 2.66 -2.15
C MET A 44 -12.30 1.78 -0.98
N PRO A 45 -13.15 0.75 -1.13
CA PRO A 45 -13.53 -0.10 0.00
C PRO A 45 -12.32 -0.73 0.68
N VAL A 46 -11.34 -1.19 -0.10
CA VAL A 46 -10.13 -1.84 0.40
C VAL A 46 -9.18 -0.82 1.01
N ALA A 47 -8.89 0.27 0.29
CA ALA A 47 -7.97 1.32 0.75
C ALA A 47 -8.47 1.95 2.06
N ARG A 48 -9.76 2.31 2.12
CA ARG A 48 -10.39 2.85 3.33
C ARG A 48 -10.35 1.84 4.48
N HIS A 49 -10.62 0.56 4.21
CA HIS A 49 -10.58 -0.48 5.23
C HIS A 49 -9.18 -0.64 5.82
N LEU A 50 -8.14 -0.69 4.99
CA LEU A 50 -6.75 -0.74 5.44
C LEU A 50 -6.36 0.51 6.24
N MET A 51 -6.87 1.69 5.89
CA MET A 51 -6.67 2.91 6.69
C MET A 51 -7.37 2.88 8.04
N MET A 52 -8.57 2.30 8.13
CA MET A 52 -9.24 2.09 9.40
C MET A 52 -8.45 1.10 10.28
N LEU A 53 -7.99 -0.03 9.73
CA LEU A 53 -7.13 -0.97 10.44
C LEU A 53 -5.80 -0.34 10.89
N ASN A 54 -5.24 0.58 10.10
CA ASN A 54 -4.01 1.29 10.47
C ASN A 54 -4.18 2.18 11.73
N ASN A 55 -5.40 2.50 12.14
CA ASN A 55 -5.64 3.23 13.40
C ASN A 55 -5.66 2.32 14.64
N ILE A 56 -5.67 1.00 14.47
CA ILE A 56 -5.54 0.04 15.57
C ILE A 56 -4.12 0.10 16.13
N THR A 57 -3.98 -0.03 17.45
CA THR A 57 -2.67 0.03 18.15
C THR A 57 -1.72 -1.05 17.65
N ASP A 58 -2.21 -2.29 17.56
CA ASP A 58 -1.44 -3.41 17.02
C ASP A 58 -1.31 -3.30 15.50
N LYS A 59 -0.11 -2.92 15.03
CA LYS A 59 0.19 -2.76 13.61
C LYS A 59 0.30 -4.08 12.86
N GLN A 60 0.46 -5.20 13.56
CA GLN A 60 0.47 -6.52 12.92
C GLN A 60 -0.89 -6.80 12.24
N VAL A 61 -1.98 -6.23 12.77
CA VAL A 61 -3.32 -6.39 12.19
C VAL A 61 -3.40 -5.82 10.77
N VAL A 62 -2.98 -4.56 10.57
CA VAL A 62 -3.03 -3.94 9.24
C VAL A 62 -2.01 -4.57 8.30
N GLU A 63 -0.85 -4.98 8.80
CA GLU A 63 0.15 -5.68 8.01
C GLU A 63 -0.38 -7.03 7.49
N ASN A 64 -0.97 -7.84 8.38
CA ASN A 64 -1.58 -9.12 8.02
C ASN A 64 -2.73 -8.94 7.03
N ALA A 65 -3.58 -7.93 7.26
CA ALA A 65 -4.70 -7.63 6.37
C ALA A 65 -4.23 -7.23 4.97
N LEU A 66 -3.22 -6.36 4.88
CA LEU A 66 -2.60 -5.94 3.63
C LEU A 66 -1.98 -7.12 2.87
N ASN A 67 -1.23 -7.96 3.59
CA ASN A 67 -0.61 -9.17 3.05
C ASN A 67 -1.67 -10.13 2.49
N ALA A 68 -2.70 -10.43 3.29
CA ALA A 68 -3.79 -11.31 2.88
C ALA A 68 -4.55 -10.77 1.66
N TRP A 69 -4.79 -9.45 1.60
CA TRP A 69 -5.44 -8.84 0.45
C TRP A 69 -4.62 -9.03 -0.82
N TYR A 70 -3.31 -8.77 -0.78
CA TYR A 70 -2.48 -8.91 -1.97
C TYR A 70 -2.30 -10.36 -2.43
N LEU A 71 -2.25 -11.31 -1.49
CA LEU A 71 -2.19 -12.76 -1.76
C LEU A 71 -3.51 -13.34 -2.29
N GLN A 72 -4.64 -12.69 -2.03
CA GLN A 72 -5.95 -13.18 -2.47
C GLN A 72 -6.10 -13.09 -4.00
N ASP A 73 -6.31 -14.23 -4.66
CA ASP A 73 -6.52 -14.30 -6.12
C ASP A 73 -7.87 -13.71 -6.55
N ASN A 74 -8.94 -14.03 -5.82
CA ASN A 74 -10.31 -13.66 -6.21
C ASN A 74 -10.72 -12.22 -5.82
N LYS A 75 -9.85 -11.47 -5.13
CA LYS A 75 -10.08 -10.09 -4.63
C LYS A 75 -11.48 -9.86 -4.06
N ASN A 76 -11.98 -10.83 -3.29
CA ASN A 76 -13.30 -10.75 -2.67
C ASN A 76 -13.23 -9.92 -1.38
N TYR A 77 -13.54 -8.63 -1.51
CA TYR A 77 -13.57 -7.69 -0.39
C TYR A 77 -14.49 -8.13 0.75
N LYS A 78 -15.68 -8.66 0.46
CA LYS A 78 -16.66 -9.00 1.50
C LYS A 78 -16.19 -10.15 2.38
N GLU A 79 -15.51 -11.13 1.81
CA GLU A 79 -14.92 -12.24 2.56
C GLU A 79 -13.72 -11.78 3.37
N TRP A 80 -12.81 -11.04 2.72
CA TRP A 80 -11.61 -10.51 3.37
C TRP A 80 -11.95 -9.58 4.54
N ALA A 81 -12.92 -8.67 4.38
CA ALA A 81 -13.32 -7.73 5.43
C ALA A 81 -13.96 -8.41 6.66
N LYS A 82 -14.50 -9.63 6.52
CA LYS A 82 -14.99 -10.40 7.68
C LYS A 82 -13.84 -10.94 8.54
N SER A 83 -12.71 -11.27 7.92
CA SER A 83 -11.51 -11.75 8.62
C SER A 83 -10.75 -10.63 9.34
N TYR A 84 -10.96 -9.38 8.94
CA TYR A 84 -10.31 -8.20 9.51
C TYR A 84 -11.36 -7.17 9.96
N PRO A 85 -12.08 -7.39 11.06
CA PRO A 85 -13.10 -6.45 11.51
C PRO A 85 -12.46 -5.11 11.93
N THR A 86 -13.17 -4.01 11.65
CA THR A 86 -12.74 -2.66 12.03
C THR A 86 -13.95 -1.78 12.34
N ILE A 87 -13.72 -0.70 13.08
CA ILE A 87 -14.76 0.29 13.40
C ILE A 87 -14.73 1.36 12.32
N PHE A 88 -15.91 1.72 11.82
CA PHE A 88 -16.04 2.77 10.85
C PHE A 88 -15.46 4.09 11.37
N ASN A 89 -14.64 4.75 10.54
CA ASN A 89 -14.01 6.02 10.87
C ASN A 89 -13.96 6.91 9.61
N ASP A 90 -14.68 8.03 9.65
CA ASP A 90 -14.78 8.99 8.53
C ASP A 90 -13.42 9.57 8.12
N ASN A 91 -12.46 9.66 9.06
CA ASN A 91 -11.12 10.17 8.78
C ASN A 91 -10.36 9.32 7.75
N ALA A 92 -10.70 8.03 7.60
CA ALA A 92 -10.06 7.17 6.62
C ALA A 92 -10.29 7.66 5.18
N SER A 93 -11.49 8.16 4.87
CA SER A 93 -11.78 8.70 3.53
C SER A 93 -11.00 9.98 3.25
N GLU A 94 -10.90 10.87 4.25
CA GLU A 94 -10.09 12.10 4.15
C GLU A 94 -8.60 11.78 3.95
N GLN A 95 -8.07 10.79 4.66
CA GLN A 95 -6.69 10.32 4.47
C GLN A 95 -6.45 9.82 3.04
N ILE A 96 -7.40 9.11 2.44
CA ILE A 96 -7.29 8.68 1.04
C ILE A 96 -7.33 9.87 0.08
N SER A 97 -8.18 10.88 0.31
CA SER A 97 -8.16 12.13 -0.47
C SER A 97 -6.78 12.79 -0.44
N LYS A 98 -6.18 12.92 0.75
CA LYS A 98 -4.82 13.49 0.91
C LYS A 98 -3.75 12.67 0.21
N GLN A 99 -3.86 11.34 0.23
CA GLN A 99 -2.96 10.45 -0.51
C GLN A 99 -3.09 10.66 -2.02
N TYR A 100 -4.32 10.82 -2.52
CA TYR A 100 -4.57 11.09 -3.93
C TYR A 100 -3.99 12.45 -4.37
N GLU A 101 -4.25 13.51 -3.60
CA GLU A 101 -3.69 14.84 -3.83
C GLU A 101 -2.16 14.80 -3.83
N TRP A 102 -1.56 14.13 -2.85
CA TRP A 102 -0.11 13.93 -2.82
C TRP A 102 0.39 13.18 -4.06
N CYS A 103 -0.34 12.17 -4.55
CA CYS A 103 0.03 11.49 -5.80
C CYS A 103 0.01 12.45 -7.00
N GLN A 104 -0.92 13.40 -7.06
CA GLN A 104 -0.95 14.43 -8.11
C GLN A 104 0.26 15.37 -7.99
N MET A 105 0.51 15.88 -6.78
CA MET A 105 1.63 16.79 -6.50
C MET A 105 2.99 16.14 -6.80
N ALA A 106 3.15 14.87 -6.46
CA ALA A 106 4.37 14.11 -6.71
C ALA A 106 4.47 13.61 -8.17
N GLU A 107 3.50 13.91 -9.03
CA GLU A 107 3.39 13.46 -10.43
C GLU A 107 3.37 11.93 -10.61
N ILE A 108 2.67 11.19 -9.75
CA ILE A 108 2.57 9.74 -9.84
C ILE A 108 1.72 9.35 -11.05
N LYS A 109 2.39 8.91 -12.13
CA LYS A 109 1.75 8.54 -13.41
C LYS A 109 1.33 7.07 -13.48
N ALA A 110 1.90 6.20 -12.63
CA ALA A 110 1.66 4.76 -12.67
C ALA A 110 1.83 4.09 -11.30
N THR A 111 1.28 2.88 -11.16
CA THR A 111 1.49 2.01 -10.00
C THR A 111 2.10 0.67 -10.44
N SER A 112 2.99 0.05 -9.67
CA SER A 112 3.59 0.59 -8.43
C SER A 112 4.64 1.65 -8.72
N THR A 113 4.65 2.75 -7.98
CA THR A 113 5.79 3.67 -7.94
C THR A 113 6.50 3.52 -6.60
N ILE A 114 7.81 3.30 -6.62
CA ILE A 114 8.64 3.25 -5.42
C ILE A 114 9.38 4.57 -5.25
N LEU A 115 9.38 5.05 -4.00
CA LEU A 115 10.18 6.18 -3.58
C LEU A 115 11.04 5.70 -2.41
N VAL A 116 12.33 5.99 -2.47
CA VAL A 116 13.32 5.73 -1.41
C VAL A 116 13.65 7.09 -0.81
N ASP A 117 13.40 7.25 0.49
CA ASP A 117 13.57 8.53 1.20
C ASP A 117 12.98 9.74 0.46
N GLY A 118 11.78 9.55 -0.11
CA GLY A 118 11.05 10.59 -0.83
C GLY A 118 11.46 10.80 -2.29
N HIS A 119 12.48 10.09 -2.79
CA HIS A 119 12.96 10.23 -4.15
C HIS A 119 12.52 9.06 -5.03
N ARG A 120 12.11 9.35 -6.27
CA ARG A 120 11.87 8.31 -7.27
C ARG A 120 13.18 7.66 -7.67
N LEU A 121 13.09 6.39 -8.02
CA LEU A 121 14.18 5.68 -8.65
C LEU A 121 14.43 6.28 -10.03
N PRO A 122 15.69 6.53 -10.42
CA PRO A 122 16.00 6.92 -11.78
C PRO A 122 15.58 5.83 -12.77
N ASP A 123 15.22 6.21 -14.00
CA ASP A 123 14.63 5.31 -14.99
C ASP A 123 15.52 4.11 -15.36
N ASN A 124 16.83 4.21 -15.14
CA ASN A 124 17.79 3.14 -15.40
C ASN A 124 17.94 2.13 -14.24
N TYR A 125 17.23 2.32 -13.12
CA TYR A 125 17.22 1.42 -11.98
C TYR A 125 15.90 0.66 -11.90
N GLN A 126 16.00 -0.64 -11.73
CA GLN A 126 14.89 -1.49 -11.31
C GLN A 126 14.83 -1.57 -9.79
N LEU A 127 13.69 -2.01 -9.27
CA LEU A 127 13.55 -2.18 -7.83
C LEU A 127 14.63 -3.14 -7.30
N GLN A 128 14.90 -4.26 -7.99
CA GLN A 128 15.89 -5.25 -7.54
C GLN A 128 17.30 -4.67 -7.38
N ASP A 129 17.67 -3.66 -8.17
CA ASP A 129 19.01 -3.06 -8.16
C ASP A 129 19.29 -2.32 -6.83
N ILE A 130 18.24 -1.82 -6.17
CA ILE A 130 18.37 -1.01 -4.95
C ILE A 130 18.53 -1.89 -3.72
N ARG A 131 18.23 -3.19 -3.79
CA ARG A 131 18.40 -4.09 -2.65
C ARG A 131 19.81 -4.02 -2.06
N TYR A 132 20.82 -3.82 -2.91
CA TYR A 132 22.23 -3.71 -2.51
C TYR A 132 22.60 -2.35 -1.91
N LEU A 133 21.79 -1.32 -2.16
CA LEU A 133 21.99 0.04 -1.64
C LEU A 133 21.32 0.23 -0.26
N LEU A 134 20.45 -0.68 0.15
CA LEU A 134 19.72 -0.63 1.43
C LEU A 134 20.41 -1.40 2.56
N THR A 135 21.62 -1.91 2.32
CA THR A 135 22.41 -2.72 3.27
C THR A 135 23.62 -2.00 3.88
N GLU A 136 23.83 -0.73 3.55
CA GLU A 136 24.81 0.16 4.21
C GLU A 136 24.11 1.05 5.25
#